data_AF-A0A084JDJ8-F1
#
_entry.id   AF-A0A084JDJ8-F1
#
_cell.length_a   1.000
_cell.length_b   1.000
_cell.length_c   1.000
_cell.angle_alpha   90.00
_cell.angle_beta   90.00
_cell.angle_gamma   90.00
#
_symmetry.space_group_name_H-M   'P 1'
#
loop_
_entity.id
_entity.type
_entity.pdbx_description
1 polymer ?
#
loop_
_entity_poly.entity_id
_entity_poly.type
_entity_poly.pdbx_seq_one_letter_code
_entity_poly.pdbx_strand_id
1 'polypeptide(L)'
;MGYVKAETILPDDLLREIQKYIQGEYVYIPSEHTTRKKWGEKSGTRQRIQNRNEAIRNKHESGYTIYALSEEFFLSIDSIKKIVYSKNRNEKLSLL
;
A
#
# COMPACT_ATOMS: atom_id res chain seq x y z
N MET A 1 8.51 6.38 8.31
CA MET A 1 9.03 7.73 8.04
C MET A 1 9.54 8.26 9.37
N GLY A 2 10.72 8.87 9.40
CA GLY A 2 11.23 9.50 10.61
C GLY A 2 10.40 10.73 10.98
N TYR A 3 10.43 11.08 12.26
CA TYR A 3 9.91 12.36 12.75
C TYR A 3 10.70 13.51 12.11
N VAL A 4 10.00 14.53 11.64
CA VAL A 4 10.61 15.75 11.08
C VAL A 4 10.14 16.93 11.91
N LYS A 5 11.09 17.76 12.36
CA LYS A 5 10.78 18.97 13.13
C LYS A 5 10.24 20.05 12.20
N ALA A 6 9.07 20.61 12.53
CA ALA A 6 8.43 21.63 11.70
C ALA A 6 9.34 22.85 11.47
N GLU A 7 10.06 23.29 12.51
CA GLU A 7 11.08 24.36 12.48
C GLU A 7 12.20 24.13 11.47
N THR A 8 12.46 22.88 11.07
CA THR A 8 13.53 22.56 10.11
C THR A 8 13.07 22.61 8.65
N ILE A 9 11.77 22.67 8.39
CA ILE A 9 11.20 22.53 7.04
C ILE A 9 10.19 23.61 6.66
N LEU A 10 9.54 24.27 7.63
CA LEU A 10 8.53 25.30 7.38
C LEU A 10 9.13 26.68 7.61
N PRO A 11 8.76 27.70 6.81
CA PRO A 11 9.10 29.09 7.06
C PRO A 11 8.51 29.60 8.39
N ASP A 12 9.22 30.51 9.06
CA ASP A 12 8.83 31.07 10.36
C ASP A 12 7.43 31.69 10.36
N ASP A 13 7.08 32.44 9.31
CA ASP A 13 5.77 33.09 9.24
C ASP A 13 4.62 32.06 9.14
N LEU A 14 4.85 30.93 8.46
CA LEU A 14 3.89 29.84 8.38
C LEU A 14 3.77 29.12 9.73
N LEU A 15 4.88 28.92 10.45
CA LEU A 15 4.85 28.36 11.80
C LEU A 15 4.03 29.23 12.75
N ARG A 16 4.25 30.55 12.72
CA ARG A 16 3.46 31.50 13.51
C ARG A 16 1.98 31.44 13.18
N GLU A 17 1.63 31.28 11.90
CA GLU A 17 0.24 31.15 11.49
C GLU A 17 -0.40 29.86 12.02
N ILE A 18 0.28 28.71 11.87
CA ILE A 18 -0.20 27.42 12.39
C ILE A 18 -0.38 27.48 13.92
N GLN A 19 0.56 28.11 14.64
CA GLN A 19 0.51 28.27 16.10
C GLN A 19 -0.70 29.07 16.60
N LYS A 20 -1.36 29.88 15.76
CA LYS A 20 -2.63 30.53 16.12
C LYS A 20 -3.77 29.51 16.27
N TYR A 21 -3.67 28.36 15.60
CA TYR A 21 -4.71 27.33 15.59
C TYR A 21 -4.35 26.13 16.48
N ILE A 22 -3.07 25.75 16.58
CA ILE A 22 -2.62 24.56 17.31
C ILE A 22 -1.16 24.66 17.76
N GLN A 23 -0.86 24.26 19.00
CA GLN A 23 0.49 24.31 19.58
C GLN A 23 0.75 23.05 20.41
N GLY A 24 1.98 22.51 20.36
CA GLY A 24 2.38 21.36 21.17
C GLY A 24 1.80 20.01 20.74
N GLU A 25 1.08 19.94 19.62
CA GLU A 25 0.40 18.74 19.14
C GLU A 25 0.88 18.30 17.73
N TYR A 26 0.52 17.06 17.36
CA TYR A 26 0.84 16.50 16.05
C TYR A 26 -0.27 16.78 15.04
N VAL A 27 0.09 17.38 13.90
CA VAL A 27 -0.82 17.61 12.76
C VAL A 27 -0.40 16.73 11.59
N TYR A 28 -1.34 15.96 11.05
CA TYR A 28 -1.14 15.22 9.81
C TYR A 28 -1.35 16.15 8.61
N ILE A 29 -0.31 16.33 7.80
CA ILE A 29 -0.41 17.03 6.51
C ILE A 29 -0.67 15.96 5.43
N PRO A 30 -1.88 15.89 4.85
CA PRO A 30 -2.16 14.94 3.79
C PRO A 30 -1.29 15.24 2.57
N SER A 31 -0.79 14.19 1.92
CA SER A 31 -0.12 14.36 0.62
C SER A 31 -1.10 14.87 -0.43
N GLU A 32 -0.61 15.74 -1.31
CA GLU A 32 -1.35 16.20 -2.47
C GLU A 32 -1.88 15.01 -3.28
N HIS A 33 -3.10 15.15 -3.80
CA HIS A 33 -3.80 14.07 -4.49
C HIS A 33 -3.03 13.53 -5.72
N THR A 34 -2.19 14.38 -6.33
CA THR A 34 -1.36 14.08 -7.52
C THR A 34 -0.10 13.26 -7.19
N THR A 35 0.38 13.29 -5.95
CA THR A 35 1.61 12.61 -5.51
C THR A 35 1.36 11.45 -4.56
N ARG A 36 0.09 11.02 -4.38
CA ARG A 36 -0.24 9.79 -3.65
C ARG A 36 0.33 8.57 -4.37
N LYS A 37 1.60 8.27 -4.07
CA LYS A 37 2.20 6.98 -4.36
C LYS A 37 1.32 5.91 -3.73
N LYS A 38 0.88 4.95 -4.54
CA LYS A 38 0.04 3.87 -4.05
C LYS A 38 0.83 3.10 -2.99
N TRP A 39 0.15 2.63 -1.94
CA TRP A 39 0.78 1.95 -0.82
C TRP A 39 1.74 0.85 -1.30
N GLY A 40 3.00 0.89 -0.85
CA GLY A 40 4.04 -0.07 -1.23
C GLY A 40 4.83 0.25 -2.50
N GLU A 41 4.59 1.39 -3.18
CA GLU A 41 5.41 1.82 -4.35
C GLU A 41 6.81 2.30 -3.95
N LYS A 42 6.99 3.00 -2.82
CA LYS A 42 8.33 3.44 -2.37
C LYS A 42 9.21 2.28 -1.88
N SER A 43 8.62 1.19 -1.39
CA SER A 43 9.35 0.07 -0.78
C SER A 43 9.47 -1.16 -1.67
N GLY A 44 8.94 -1.13 -2.89
CA GLY A 44 8.87 -2.30 -3.80
C GLY A 44 7.93 -3.42 -3.34
N THR A 45 7.39 -3.33 -2.12
CA THR A 45 6.51 -4.34 -1.50
C THR A 45 5.30 -4.63 -2.39
N ARG A 46 4.74 -3.61 -3.04
CA ARG A 46 3.57 -3.77 -3.91
C ARG A 46 3.88 -4.67 -5.10
N GLN A 47 5.01 -4.45 -5.77
CA GLN A 47 5.44 -5.25 -6.91
C GLN A 47 5.74 -6.70 -6.50
N ARG A 48 6.44 -6.89 -5.38
CA ARG A 48 6.71 -8.23 -4.84
C ARG A 48 5.43 -9.02 -4.55
N ILE A 49 4.43 -8.37 -3.92
CA ILE A 49 3.13 -9.00 -3.66
C ILE A 49 2.41 -9.33 -4.97
N GLN A 50 2.47 -8.44 -5.96
CA GLN A 50 1.83 -8.67 -7.26
C GLN A 50 2.44 -9.86 -7.99
N ASN A 51 3.77 -9.91 -8.11
CA ASN A 51 4.49 -11.02 -8.75
C ASN A 51 4.20 -12.36 -8.05
N ARG A 52 4.20 -12.38 -6.71
CA ARG A 52 3.85 -13.58 -5.93
C ARG A 52 2.41 -14.02 -6.24
N ASN A 53 1.46 -13.09 -6.23
CA ASN A 53 0.06 -13.41 -6.45
C ASN A 53 -0.20 -13.92 -7.88
N GLU A 54 0.53 -13.42 -8.88
CA GLU A 54 0.51 -13.93 -10.25
C GLU A 54 1.07 -15.35 -10.32
N ALA A 55 2.20 -15.63 -9.68
CA ALA A 55 2.75 -16.98 -9.59
C ALA A 55 1.77 -17.97 -8.94
N ILE A 56 1.07 -17.56 -7.87
CA ILE A 56 0.03 -18.37 -7.21
C ILE A 56 -1.10 -18.72 -8.19
N ARG A 57 -1.56 -17.76 -9.00
CA ARG A 57 -2.62 -18.00 -9.99
C ARG A 57 -2.18 -18.94 -11.10
N ASN A 58 -1.00 -18.72 -11.67
CA ASN A 58 -0.47 -19.56 -12.74
C ASN A 58 -0.30 -21.02 -12.28
N LYS A 59 0.17 -21.24 -11.04
CA LYS A 59 0.27 -22.59 -10.48
C LYS A 59 -1.09 -23.21 -10.21
N HIS A 60 -2.06 -22.44 -9.71
CA HIS A 60 -3.43 -22.93 -9.54
C HIS A 60 -4.05 -23.34 -10.88
N GLU A 61 -3.88 -22.54 -11.93
CA GLU A 61 -4.30 -22.88 -13.31
C GLU A 61 -3.62 -24.14 -13.84
N SER A 62 -2.39 -24.42 -13.39
CA SER A 62 -1.65 -25.65 -13.69
C SER A 62 -2.09 -26.86 -12.85
N GLY A 63 -3.15 -26.74 -12.03
CA GLY A 63 -3.75 -27.84 -11.28
C GLY A 63 -3.31 -27.97 -9.82
N TYR A 64 -2.52 -27.03 -9.29
CA TYR A 64 -2.15 -27.05 -7.87
C TYR A 64 -3.35 -26.77 -6.97
N THR A 65 -3.52 -27.57 -5.92
CA THR A 65 -4.59 -27.37 -4.94
C THR A 65 -4.34 -26.14 -4.07
N ILE A 66 -5.41 -25.55 -3.54
CA ILE A 66 -5.34 -24.44 -2.59
C ILE A 66 -4.45 -24.78 -1.38
N TYR A 67 -4.49 -26.04 -0.92
CA TYR A 67 -3.67 -26.50 0.20
C TYR A 67 -2.18 -26.57 -0.15
N ALA A 68 -1.83 -27.10 -1.33
CA ALA A 68 -0.44 -27.13 -1.77
C ALA A 68 0.13 -25.71 -1.90
N LEU A 69 -0.67 -24.76 -2.40
CA LEU A 69 -0.28 -23.36 -2.52
C LEU A 69 -0.16 -22.65 -1.15
N SER A 70 -0.98 -23.02 -0.15
CA SER A 70 -0.84 -22.44 1.19
C SER A 70 0.49 -22.83 1.83
N GLU A 71 0.88 -24.10 1.68
CA GLU A 71 2.16 -24.61 2.18
C GLU A 71 3.34 -23.97 1.44
N GLU A 72 3.29 -23.93 0.10
CA GLU A 72 4.39 -23.40 -0.70
C GLU A 72 4.64 -21.89 -0.46
N PHE A 73 3.58 -21.10 -0.38
CA PHE A 73 3.70 -19.64 -0.25
C PHE A 73 3.61 -19.15 1.19
N PHE A 74 3.49 -20.06 2.16
CA PHE A 74 3.32 -19.77 3.59
C PHE A 74 2.17 -18.79 3.86
N LEU A 75 1.03 -19.06 3.25
CA LEU A 75 -0.18 -18.25 3.35
C LEU A 75 -1.35 -19.06 3.86
N SER A 76 -2.26 -18.44 4.59
CA SER A 76 -3.49 -19.12 4.97
C SER A 76 -4.29 -19.54 3.72
N ILE A 77 -5.05 -20.63 3.85
CA ILE A 77 -5.98 -21.12 2.82
C ILE A 77 -6.90 -19.98 2.34
N ASP A 78 -7.45 -19.17 3.24
CA ASP A 78 -8.29 -18.02 2.89
C ASP A 78 -7.53 -16.95 2.07
N SER A 79 -6.26 -16.72 2.37
CA SER A 79 -5.43 -15.79 1.59
C SER A 79 -5.21 -16.31 0.18
N ILE A 80 -4.92 -17.60 0.03
CA ILE A 80 -4.79 -18.24 -1.29
C ILE A 80 -6.11 -18.16 -2.06
N LYS A 81 -7.25 -18.51 -1.43
CA LYS A 81 -8.58 -18.39 -2.05
C LYS A 81 -8.85 -16.95 -2.51
N LYS A 82 -8.53 -15.94 -1.70
CA LYS A 82 -8.66 -14.54 -2.10
C LYS A 82 -7.77 -14.19 -3.30
N ILE A 83 -6.54 -14.69 -3.36
CA ILE A 83 -5.62 -14.41 -4.47
C ILE A 83 -6.11 -15.05 -5.77
N VAL A 84 -6.56 -16.31 -5.68
CA VAL A 84 -7.05 -17.09 -6.83
C VAL A 84 -8.39 -16.58 -7.33
N TYR A 85 -9.36 -16.31 -6.43
CA TYR A 85 -10.74 -15.99 -6.82
C TYR A 85 -11.08 -14.50 -6.84
N SER A 86 -10.24 -13.60 -6.30
CA SER A 86 -10.50 -12.17 -6.43
C SER A 86 -10.27 -11.73 -7.87
N LYS A 87 -11.35 -11.32 -8.56
CA LYS A 87 -11.25 -10.54 -9.79
C LYS A 87 -10.30 -9.36 -9.56
N ASN A 88 -9.37 -9.15 -10.47
CA ASN A 88 -8.42 -8.04 -10.42
C ASN A 88 -9.20 -6.73 -10.32
N ARG A 89 -9.14 -6.05 -9.17
CA ARG A 89 -9.78 -4.74 -8.97
C ARG A 89 -9.21 -3.65 -9.91
N ASN A 90 -8.12 -3.95 -10.63
CA ASN A 90 -7.44 -3.06 -11.56
C ASN A 90 -8.11 -2.96 -12.95
N GLU A 91 -8.98 -3.88 -13.35
CA GLU A 91 -9.74 -3.73 -14.63
C GLU A 91 -10.83 -2.66 -14.54
N LYS A 92 -11.30 -2.33 -13.34
CA LYS A 92 -12.35 -1.30 -13.14
C LYS A 92 -11.83 0.15 -13.21
N LEU A 93 -10.52 0.35 -13.24
CA LEU A 93 -9.89 1.69 -13.26
C LEU A 93 -9.31 2.06 -14.63
N SER A 94 -9.41 1.20 -15.64
CA SER A 94 -9.08 1.53 -17.04
C SER A 94 -10.32 1.83 -17.89
N LEU A 95 -11.51 1.88 -17.26
CA LEU A 95 -12.81 2.16 -17.89
C LEU A 95 -13.56 3.32 -17.19
N LEU A 96 -12.85 4.12 -16.42
CA LEU A 96 -13.28 5.42 -15.87
C LEU A 96 -12.15 6.42 -16.11
#